data_AF-A0A2G6G663-F1
#
_entry.id   AF-A0A2G6G663-F1
#
_cell.length_a   1.000
_cell.length_b   1.000
_cell.length_c   1.000
_cell.angle_alpha   90.00
_cell.angle_beta   90.00
_cell.angle_gamma   90.00
#
_symmetry.space_group_name_H-M   'P 1'
#
loop_
_entity.id
_entity.type
_entity.pdbx_description
1 polymer ?
#
loop_
_entity_poly.entity_id
_entity_poly.type
_entity_poly.pdbx_seq_one_letter_code
_entity_poly.pdbx_strand_id
1 'polypeptide(L)'
;MVKMATTFKKALIERFGVKVPDYLDIVYINYPCSNDEILLACKGASYFLVSPIHIVDRNLIERLDSVKMIHSLGVGFDKIDLEAAREKDIYVCNNSGVNAQSVAELAISLMSNSLRRIVQTDAKIKAGGYDEQFMEYRKLGQRELGTATVGLVGMGAIGKVVAKILNAYGAKMYYSDVVRLDEEFEKKYGLERATYEEICKK
;
A
#
# COMPACT_ATOMS: atom_id res chain seq x y z
N MET A 1 -13.92 -24.42 -18.74
CA MET A 1 -12.61 -23.97 -18.19
C MET A 1 -12.54 -22.47 -18.36
N VAL A 2 -12.22 -21.73 -17.29
CA VAL A 2 -11.99 -20.28 -17.32
C VAL A 2 -10.49 -20.06 -17.47
N LYS A 3 -10.07 -19.45 -18.57
CA LYS A 3 -8.65 -19.17 -18.81
C LYS A 3 -8.26 -17.81 -18.23
N MET A 4 -7.14 -17.78 -17.51
CA MET A 4 -6.56 -16.55 -16.98
C MET A 4 -5.05 -16.51 -17.19
N ALA A 5 -4.52 -15.31 -17.40
CA ALA A 5 -3.09 -15.06 -17.44
C ALA A 5 -2.66 -14.34 -16.17
N THR A 6 -1.47 -14.65 -15.64
CA THR A 6 -0.99 -13.96 -14.45
C THR A 6 0.52 -13.80 -14.39
N THR A 7 0.98 -12.67 -13.86
CA THR A 7 2.39 -12.47 -13.45
C THR A 7 2.66 -12.98 -12.03
N PHE A 8 1.70 -13.65 -11.39
CA PHE A 8 1.89 -14.27 -10.08
C PHE A 8 2.87 -15.45 -10.19
N LYS A 9 3.71 -15.64 -9.17
CA LYS A 9 4.69 -16.73 -9.18
C LYS A 9 4.03 -18.03 -8.76
N LYS A 10 4.00 -19.03 -9.65
CA LYS A 10 3.48 -20.38 -9.35
C LYS A 10 4.11 -20.99 -8.08
N ALA A 11 5.41 -20.77 -7.87
CA ALA A 11 6.13 -21.24 -6.68
C ALA A 11 5.54 -20.71 -5.35
N LEU A 12 4.84 -19.57 -5.34
CA LEU A 12 4.18 -19.07 -4.13
C LEU A 12 2.90 -19.86 -3.81
N ILE A 13 2.14 -20.28 -4.84
CA ILE A 13 0.95 -21.13 -4.68
C ILE A 13 1.37 -22.44 -4.02
N GLU A 14 2.43 -23.05 -4.55
CA GLU A 14 3.01 -24.30 -4.05
C GLU A 14 3.54 -24.13 -2.62
N ARG A 15 4.32 -23.07 -2.37
CA ARG A 15 4.88 -22.77 -1.04
C ARG A 15 3.81 -22.60 0.04
N PHE A 16 2.68 -21.97 -0.29
CA PHE A 16 1.60 -21.71 0.66
C PHE A 16 0.48 -22.76 0.61
N GLY A 17 0.64 -23.83 -0.18
CA GLY A 17 -0.36 -24.90 -0.27
C GLY A 17 -1.73 -24.44 -0.76
N VAL A 18 -1.78 -23.39 -1.59
CA VAL A 18 -3.04 -22.82 -2.08
C VAL A 18 -3.67 -23.78 -3.08
N LYS A 19 -4.89 -24.25 -2.78
CA LYS A 19 -5.66 -25.09 -3.69
C LYS A 19 -6.22 -24.23 -4.82
N VAL A 20 -5.69 -24.41 -6.03
CA VAL A 20 -6.24 -23.79 -7.24
C VAL A 20 -7.51 -24.54 -7.64
N PRO A 21 -8.64 -23.85 -7.86
CA PRO A 21 -9.86 -24.49 -8.35
C PRO A 21 -9.68 -25.17 -9.71
N ASP A 22 -10.21 -26.38 -9.86
CA ASP A 22 -10.03 -27.23 -11.05
C ASP A 22 -10.61 -26.64 -12.35
N TYR A 23 -11.51 -25.64 -12.24
CA TYR A 23 -12.10 -24.97 -13.39
C TYR A 23 -11.22 -23.85 -13.98
N LEU A 24 -10.11 -23.49 -13.31
CA LEU A 24 -9.19 -22.45 -13.75
C LEU A 24 -8.06 -23.05 -14.60
N ASP A 25 -7.90 -22.52 -15.81
CA ASP A 25 -6.72 -22.73 -16.66
C ASP A 25 -5.82 -21.50 -16.54
N ILE A 26 -4.68 -21.64 -15.84
CA ILE A 26 -3.81 -20.52 -15.47
C ILE A 26 -2.53 -20.55 -16.31
N VAL A 27 -2.32 -19.50 -17.11
CA VAL A 27 -1.07 -19.23 -17.81
C VAL A 27 -0.20 -18.32 -16.93
N TYR A 28 0.93 -18.85 -16.46
CA TYR A 28 1.88 -18.10 -15.63
C TYR A 28 2.93 -17.40 -16.50
N ILE A 29 3.17 -16.13 -16.21
CA ILE A 29 4.15 -15.28 -16.88
C ILE A 29 5.26 -14.97 -15.86
N ASN A 30 6.52 -15.25 -16.22
CA ASN A 30 7.65 -14.89 -15.38
C ASN A 30 7.85 -13.37 -15.40
N TYR A 31 8.03 -12.76 -14.23
CA TYR A 31 8.30 -11.33 -14.10
C TYR A 31 9.79 -11.07 -13.83
N PRO A 32 10.43 -10.07 -14.47
CA PRO A 32 9.85 -9.10 -15.41
C PRO A 32 9.52 -9.71 -16.78
N CYS A 33 8.51 -9.15 -17.46
CA CYS A 33 8.04 -9.58 -18.77
C CYS A 33 7.75 -8.39 -19.70
N SER A 34 7.78 -8.65 -21.00
CA SER A 34 7.42 -7.75 -22.08
C SER A 34 5.90 -7.74 -22.36
N ASN A 35 5.43 -6.72 -23.07
CA ASN A 35 4.04 -6.65 -23.52
C ASN A 35 3.69 -7.82 -24.46
N ASP A 36 4.62 -8.26 -25.31
CA ASP A 36 4.36 -9.36 -26.24
C ASP A 36 4.18 -10.72 -25.52
N GLU A 37 4.93 -10.96 -24.45
CA GLU A 37 4.74 -12.14 -23.59
C GLU A 37 3.37 -12.11 -22.90
N ILE A 38 2.95 -10.93 -22.41
CA ILE A 38 1.62 -10.74 -21.81
C ILE A 38 0.53 -11.00 -22.83
N LEU A 39 0.65 -10.44 -24.03
CA LEU A 39 -0.35 -10.60 -25.09
C LEU A 39 -0.45 -12.05 -25.53
N LEU A 40 0.67 -12.75 -25.66
CA LEU A 40 0.69 -14.18 -25.97
C LEU A 40 -0.03 -14.99 -24.88
N ALA A 41 0.26 -14.73 -23.61
CA ALA A 41 -0.37 -15.41 -22.49
C ALA A 41 -1.87 -15.10 -22.37
N CYS A 42 -2.27 -13.86 -22.69
CA CYS A 42 -3.65 -13.41 -22.62
C CYS A 42 -4.52 -13.89 -23.78
N LYS A 43 -3.98 -14.55 -24.83
CA LYS A 43 -4.77 -15.09 -25.93
C LYS A 43 -5.85 -16.06 -25.43
N GLY A 44 -7.12 -15.68 -25.56
CA GLY A 44 -8.26 -16.46 -25.10
C GLY A 44 -8.47 -16.44 -23.57
N ALA A 45 -7.65 -15.70 -22.83
CA ALA A 45 -7.84 -15.51 -21.39
C ALA A 45 -8.95 -14.49 -21.14
N SER A 46 -9.85 -14.79 -20.20
CA SER A 46 -10.90 -13.86 -19.76
C SER A 46 -10.41 -12.90 -18.67
N TYR A 47 -9.36 -13.27 -17.93
CA TYR A 47 -8.85 -12.52 -16.79
C TYR A 47 -7.33 -12.35 -16.89
N PHE A 48 -6.83 -11.16 -16.55
CA PHE A 48 -5.40 -10.87 -16.46
C PHE A 48 -5.04 -10.36 -15.06
N LEU A 49 -4.25 -11.12 -14.31
CA LEU A 49 -3.79 -10.78 -12.97
C LEU A 49 -2.35 -10.28 -13.03
N VAL A 50 -2.14 -9.00 -12.77
CA VAL A 50 -0.87 -8.31 -13.04
C VAL A 50 -0.25 -7.74 -11.78
N SER A 51 1.09 -7.73 -11.74
CA SER A 51 1.85 -7.07 -10.69
C SER A 51 1.52 -5.57 -10.64
N PRO A 52 1.31 -4.96 -9.45
CA PRO A 52 0.95 -3.55 -9.32
C PRO A 52 2.03 -2.58 -9.83
N ILE A 53 3.26 -3.06 -10.03
CA ILE A 53 4.38 -2.26 -10.54
C ILE A 53 4.57 -2.35 -12.05
N HIS A 54 3.84 -3.24 -12.73
CA HIS A 54 3.90 -3.34 -14.19
C HIS A 54 3.00 -2.28 -14.82
N ILE A 55 3.49 -1.65 -15.90
CA ILE A 55 2.75 -0.63 -16.62
C ILE A 55 1.78 -1.31 -17.59
N VAL A 56 0.49 -1.14 -17.37
CA VAL A 56 -0.58 -1.62 -18.26
C VAL A 56 -1.17 -0.41 -18.94
N ASP A 57 -0.45 0.07 -19.95
CA ASP A 57 -0.82 1.27 -20.72
C ASP A 57 -1.90 0.98 -21.77
N ARG A 58 -2.37 2.04 -22.41
CA ARG A 58 -3.32 2.00 -23.51
C ARG A 58 -2.90 1.05 -24.64
N ASN A 59 -1.62 1.07 -25.05
CA ASN A 59 -1.16 0.22 -26.17
C ASN A 59 -1.31 -1.27 -25.85
N LEU A 60 -0.99 -1.66 -24.62
CA LEU A 60 -1.19 -3.03 -24.18
C LEU A 60 -2.70 -3.36 -24.10
N ILE A 61 -3.50 -2.49 -23.48
CA ILE A 61 -4.94 -2.70 -23.29
C ILE A 61 -5.66 -2.86 -24.62
N GLU A 62 -5.41 -1.99 -25.59
CA GLU A 62 -6.02 -2.02 -26.92
C GLU A 62 -5.76 -3.35 -27.65
N ARG A 63 -4.66 -4.05 -27.35
CA ARG A 63 -4.28 -5.35 -27.94
C ARG A 63 -4.79 -6.58 -27.17
N LEU A 64 -5.45 -6.41 -26.02
CA LEU A 64 -6.05 -7.52 -25.24
C LEU A 64 -7.40 -7.98 -25.79
N ASP A 65 -7.44 -8.93 -26.74
CA ASP A 65 -8.67 -9.24 -27.48
C ASP A 65 -9.78 -9.95 -26.68
N SER A 66 -9.43 -10.70 -25.63
CA SER A 66 -10.39 -11.56 -24.89
C SER A 66 -10.54 -11.23 -23.40
N VAL A 67 -9.66 -10.36 -22.87
CA VAL A 67 -9.65 -10.03 -21.45
C VAL A 67 -10.85 -9.17 -21.13
N LYS A 68 -11.61 -9.59 -20.10
CA LYS A 68 -12.79 -8.87 -19.60
C LYS A 68 -12.50 -8.16 -18.29
N MET A 69 -11.43 -8.54 -17.60
CA MET A 69 -11.04 -7.92 -16.34
C MET A 69 -9.52 -8.03 -16.11
N ILE A 70 -8.94 -6.91 -15.66
CA ILE A 70 -7.56 -6.80 -15.19
C ILE A 70 -7.60 -6.66 -13.67
N HIS A 71 -6.87 -7.51 -12.97
CA HIS A 71 -6.77 -7.47 -11.53
C HIS A 71 -5.34 -7.12 -11.11
N SER A 72 -5.17 -5.99 -10.43
CA SER A 72 -3.92 -5.69 -9.75
C SER A 72 -3.72 -6.63 -8.57
N LEU A 73 -2.61 -7.35 -8.55
CA LEU A 73 -2.24 -8.26 -7.46
C LEU A 73 -1.93 -7.51 -6.15
N GLY A 74 -1.83 -6.17 -6.18
CA GLY A 74 -1.66 -5.32 -5.00
C GLY A 74 -2.87 -4.42 -4.73
N VAL A 75 -2.67 -3.44 -3.84
CA VAL A 75 -3.65 -2.37 -3.60
C VAL A 75 -3.57 -1.29 -4.68
N GLY A 76 -2.35 -0.92 -5.12
CA GLY A 76 -2.15 0.11 -6.14
C GLY A 76 -2.60 -0.35 -7.52
N PHE A 77 -3.22 0.56 -8.27
CA PHE A 77 -3.66 0.36 -9.66
C PHE A 77 -3.37 1.59 -10.53
N ASP A 78 -2.54 2.52 -10.06
CA ASP A 78 -2.13 3.75 -10.77
C ASP A 78 -1.32 3.48 -12.05
N LYS A 79 -0.83 2.25 -12.22
CA LYS A 79 -0.10 1.80 -13.42
C LYS A 79 -1.00 1.21 -14.51
N ILE A 80 -2.31 1.11 -14.27
CA ILE A 80 -3.29 0.64 -15.24
C ILE A 80 -4.00 1.86 -15.82
N ASP A 81 -3.99 2.01 -17.14
CA ASP A 81 -4.76 3.07 -17.82
C ASP A 81 -6.26 2.76 -17.72
N LEU A 82 -6.91 3.39 -16.74
CA LEU A 82 -8.32 3.17 -16.43
C LEU A 82 -9.25 3.68 -17.56
N GLU A 83 -8.84 4.69 -18.31
CA GLU A 83 -9.62 5.22 -19.42
C GLU A 83 -9.61 4.25 -20.59
N ALA A 84 -8.42 3.75 -20.97
CA ALA A 84 -8.31 2.72 -22.00
C ALA A 84 -9.05 1.43 -21.61
N ALA A 85 -8.97 1.01 -20.33
CA ALA A 85 -9.71 -0.15 -19.85
C ALA A 85 -11.23 0.06 -19.96
N ARG A 86 -11.72 1.25 -19.58
CA ARG A 86 -13.14 1.62 -19.67
C ARG A 86 -13.64 1.65 -21.11
N GLU A 87 -12.88 2.24 -22.04
CA GLU A 87 -13.24 2.29 -23.46
C GLU A 87 -13.33 0.90 -24.10
N LYS A 88 -12.61 -0.08 -23.55
CA LYS A 88 -12.61 -1.47 -24.02
C LYS A 88 -13.56 -2.39 -23.22
N ASP A 89 -14.38 -1.84 -22.34
CA ASP A 89 -15.27 -2.59 -21.43
C ASP A 89 -14.51 -3.63 -20.57
N ILE A 90 -13.27 -3.31 -20.19
CA ILE A 90 -12.45 -4.13 -19.30
C ILE A 90 -12.55 -3.61 -17.87
N TYR A 91 -13.05 -4.45 -16.97
CA TYR A 91 -13.10 -4.11 -15.55
C TYR A 91 -11.70 -4.06 -14.94
N VAL A 92 -11.46 -3.11 -14.05
CA VAL A 92 -10.23 -3.06 -13.25
C VAL A 92 -10.55 -3.32 -11.79
N CYS A 93 -9.86 -4.28 -11.20
CA CYS A 93 -10.01 -4.69 -9.80
C CYS A 93 -8.66 -4.67 -9.09
N ASN A 94 -8.68 -4.60 -7.76
CA ASN A 94 -7.48 -4.65 -6.92
C ASN A 94 -7.76 -5.39 -5.61
N ASN A 95 -6.72 -5.60 -4.82
CA ASN A 95 -6.82 -6.18 -3.47
C ASN A 95 -6.95 -5.09 -2.41
N SER A 96 -7.95 -4.21 -2.52
CA SER A 96 -8.10 -3.05 -1.62
C SER A 96 -8.07 -3.46 -0.13
N GLY A 97 -7.19 -2.82 0.64
CA GLY A 97 -7.11 -2.98 2.10
C GLY A 97 -6.39 -4.23 2.63
N VAL A 98 -6.00 -5.20 1.79
CA VAL A 98 -5.44 -6.49 2.28
C VAL A 98 -4.13 -6.36 3.06
N ASN A 99 -3.35 -5.32 2.78
CA ASN A 99 -2.07 -5.04 3.47
C ASN A 99 -2.16 -3.81 4.39
N ALA A 100 -3.37 -3.32 4.69
CA ALA A 100 -3.56 -2.08 5.44
C ALA A 100 -2.87 -2.12 6.81
N GLN A 101 -2.97 -3.27 7.50
CA GLN A 101 -2.31 -3.49 8.79
C GLN A 101 -0.79 -3.40 8.68
N SER A 102 -0.18 -4.18 7.77
CA SER A 102 1.28 -4.21 7.61
C SER A 102 1.86 -2.85 7.20
N VAL A 103 1.16 -2.09 6.34
CA VAL A 103 1.60 -0.75 5.96
C VAL A 103 1.45 0.24 7.11
N ALA A 104 0.36 0.15 7.88
CA ALA A 104 0.16 0.99 9.06
C ALA A 104 1.23 0.74 10.14
N GLU A 105 1.57 -0.51 10.43
CA GLU A 105 2.63 -0.88 11.37
C GLU A 105 3.99 -0.31 10.95
N LEU A 106 4.31 -0.38 9.65
CA LEU A 106 5.52 0.21 9.11
C LEU A 106 5.50 1.74 9.25
N ALA A 107 4.38 2.40 8.96
CA ALA A 107 4.24 3.85 9.09
C ALA A 107 4.47 4.31 10.55
N ILE A 108 3.86 3.65 11.53
CA ILE A 108 4.06 3.93 12.97
C ILE A 108 5.51 3.71 13.38
N SER A 109 6.13 2.66 12.87
CA SER A 109 7.54 2.34 13.11
C SER A 109 8.47 3.43 12.56
N LEU A 110 8.20 3.93 11.35
CA LEU A 110 8.95 5.03 10.73
C LEU A 110 8.75 6.35 11.48
N MET A 111 7.54 6.66 11.95
CA MET A 111 7.29 7.81 12.82
C MET A 111 8.11 7.73 14.11
N SER A 112 8.09 6.57 14.79
CA SER A 112 8.85 6.34 16.03
C SER A 112 10.36 6.41 15.81
N ASN A 113 10.86 5.77 14.74
CA ASN A 113 12.27 5.79 14.37
C ASN A 113 12.76 7.21 14.09
N SER A 114 11.94 8.02 13.42
CA SER A 114 12.28 9.42 13.11
C SER A 114 12.30 10.28 14.37
N LEU A 115 11.28 10.12 15.24
CA LEU A 115 11.18 10.88 16.49
C LEU A 115 12.34 10.58 17.45
N ARG A 116 12.77 9.32 17.52
CA ARG A 116 13.85 8.88 18.41
C ARG A 116 15.22 8.78 17.75
N ARG A 117 15.32 9.10 16.45
CA ARG A 117 16.58 9.03 15.67
C ARG A 117 17.27 7.67 15.76
N ILE A 118 16.49 6.58 15.78
CA ILE A 118 16.99 5.22 16.09
C ILE A 118 18.08 4.80 15.11
N VAL A 119 17.90 5.07 13.81
CA VAL A 119 18.85 4.66 12.77
C VAL A 119 20.20 5.37 12.93
N GLN A 120 20.19 6.67 13.20
CA GLN A 120 21.42 7.45 13.40
C GLN A 120 22.14 7.03 14.69
N THR A 121 21.36 6.77 15.74
CA THR A 121 21.87 6.35 17.05
C THR A 121 22.45 4.95 17.02
N ASP A 122 21.83 4.00 16.31
CA ASP A 122 22.37 2.66 16.10
C ASP A 122 23.75 2.71 15.43
N ALA A 123 23.88 3.48 14.35
CA ALA A 123 25.15 3.65 13.65
C ALA A 123 26.24 4.26 14.55
N LYS A 124 25.90 5.32 15.32
CA LYS A 124 26.85 6.01 16.22
C LYS A 124 27.30 5.13 17.38
N ILE A 125 26.39 4.37 17.98
CA ILE A 125 26.73 3.43 19.07
C ILE A 125 27.66 2.34 18.55
N LYS A 126 27.38 1.76 17.37
CA LYS A 126 28.25 0.75 16.75
C LYS A 126 29.65 1.28 16.42
N ALA A 127 29.79 2.58 16.20
CA ALA A 127 31.07 3.25 16.00
C ALA A 127 31.81 3.60 17.31
N GLY A 128 31.28 3.20 18.48
CA GLY A 128 31.88 3.48 19.79
C GLY A 128 31.45 4.80 20.44
N GLY A 129 30.55 5.56 19.80
CA GLY A 129 30.11 6.89 20.25
C GLY A 129 29.01 6.89 21.32
N TYR A 130 28.99 5.91 22.24
CA TYR A 130 27.92 5.78 23.23
C TYR A 130 27.81 7.01 24.16
N ASP A 131 28.93 7.41 24.79
CA ASP A 131 28.94 8.51 25.76
C ASP A 131 28.50 9.83 25.13
N GLU A 132 28.99 10.13 23.93
CA GLU A 132 28.60 11.31 23.16
C GLU A 132 27.10 11.31 22.84
N GLN A 133 26.56 10.17 22.41
CA GLN A 133 25.16 10.03 22.07
C GLN A 133 24.26 10.15 23.31
N PHE A 134 24.69 9.57 24.43
CA PHE A 134 23.99 9.67 25.70
C PHE A 134 23.90 11.13 26.18
N MET A 135 25.01 11.87 26.10
CA MET A 135 25.05 13.28 26.47
C MET A 135 24.18 14.14 25.53
N GLU A 136 24.17 13.85 24.22
CA GLU A 136 23.31 14.52 23.24
C GLU A 136 21.82 14.35 23.59
N TYR A 137 21.38 13.14 23.95
CA TYR A 137 20.00 12.89 24.35
C TYR A 137 19.63 13.58 25.67
N ARG A 138 20.52 13.64 26.66
CA ARG A 138 20.23 14.42 27.89
C ARG A 138 20.07 15.91 27.62
N LYS A 139 20.79 16.44 26.62
CA LYS A 139 20.72 17.85 26.24
C LYS A 139 19.49 18.19 25.42
N LEU A 140 19.17 17.40 24.40
CA LEU A 140 18.06 17.67 23.48
C LEU A 140 16.71 17.22 24.03
N GLY A 141 16.71 16.21 24.91
CA GLY A 141 15.51 15.48 25.28
C GLY A 141 15.00 14.59 24.14
N GLN A 142 13.96 13.82 24.42
CA GLN A 142 13.21 13.07 23.42
C GLN A 142 11.72 13.26 23.64
N ARG A 143 10.94 13.11 22.57
CA ARG A 143 9.48 13.09 22.64
C ARG A 143 8.96 11.68 22.46
N GLU A 144 7.88 11.34 23.13
CA GLU A 144 7.10 10.14 22.87
C GLU A 144 6.09 10.41 21.75
N LEU A 145 5.80 9.39 20.93
CA LEU A 145 4.80 9.49 19.86
C LEU A 145 3.43 9.92 20.40
N GLY A 146 3.05 9.47 21.60
CA GLY A 146 1.81 9.86 22.27
C GLY A 146 1.71 11.34 22.63
N THR A 147 2.83 12.06 22.73
CA THR A 147 2.84 13.51 23.03
C THR A 147 2.87 14.36 21.76
N ALA A 148 2.88 13.73 20.59
CA ALA A 148 2.91 14.42 19.31
C ALA A 148 1.49 14.77 18.84
N THR A 149 1.42 15.84 18.07
CA THR A 149 0.28 16.10 17.18
C THR A 149 0.62 15.47 15.83
N VAL A 150 -0.25 14.61 15.32
CA VAL A 150 -0.05 13.88 14.06
C VAL A 150 -1.11 14.27 13.04
N GLY A 151 -0.67 14.68 11.87
CA GLY A 151 -1.53 14.93 10.71
C GLY A 151 -1.59 13.72 9.78
N LEU A 152 -2.80 13.24 9.48
CA LEU A 152 -3.04 12.14 8.55
C LEU A 152 -3.67 12.66 7.26
N VAL A 153 -2.94 12.59 6.14
CA VAL A 153 -3.45 12.97 4.82
C VAL A 153 -3.85 11.71 4.07
N GLY A 154 -5.16 11.56 3.85
CA GLY A 154 -5.79 10.34 3.36
C GLY A 154 -6.21 9.41 4.51
N MET A 155 -7.48 9.01 4.47
CA MET A 155 -8.16 8.21 5.48
C MET A 155 -8.90 7.01 4.87
N GLY A 156 -8.23 6.40 3.88
CA GLY A 156 -8.58 5.08 3.36
C GLY A 156 -8.26 3.94 4.35
N ALA A 157 -8.18 2.71 3.84
CA ALA A 157 -7.96 1.52 4.67
C ALA A 157 -6.73 1.63 5.58
N ILE A 158 -5.60 2.15 5.07
CA ILE A 158 -4.36 2.32 5.84
C ILE A 158 -4.51 3.42 6.90
N GLY A 159 -4.97 4.61 6.50
CA GLY A 159 -5.11 5.76 7.41
C GLY A 159 -5.98 5.44 8.62
N LYS A 160 -7.07 4.70 8.42
CA LYS A 160 -7.95 4.25 9.52
C LYS A 160 -7.25 3.31 10.49
N VAL A 161 -6.34 2.44 10.04
CA VAL A 161 -5.55 1.58 10.93
C VAL A 161 -4.49 2.38 11.67
N VAL A 162 -3.79 3.30 10.99
CA VAL A 162 -2.82 4.21 11.61
C VAL A 162 -3.47 5.03 12.72
N ALA A 163 -4.65 5.60 12.47
CA ALA A 163 -5.40 6.38 13.47
C ALA A 163 -5.74 5.55 14.73
N LYS A 164 -6.16 4.29 14.56
CA LYS A 164 -6.42 3.38 15.67
C LYS A 164 -5.19 3.17 16.55
N ILE A 165 -4.04 2.95 15.91
CA ILE A 165 -2.78 2.72 16.63
C ILE A 165 -2.36 4.01 17.34
N LEU A 166 -2.34 5.15 16.66
CA LEU A 166 -1.98 6.45 17.25
C LEU A 166 -2.88 6.86 18.41
N ASN A 167 -4.18 6.57 18.32
CA ASN A 167 -5.12 6.77 19.44
C ASN A 167 -4.70 5.95 20.67
N ALA A 168 -4.26 4.70 20.48
CA ALA A 168 -3.76 3.87 21.58
C ALA A 168 -2.44 4.40 22.18
N TYR A 169 -1.62 5.11 21.39
CA TYR A 169 -0.47 5.86 21.90
C TYR A 169 -0.86 7.15 22.65
N GLY A 170 -2.10 7.64 22.49
CA GLY A 170 -2.58 8.89 23.07
C GLY A 170 -2.25 10.14 22.25
N ALA A 171 -1.81 9.99 20.99
CA ALA A 171 -1.44 11.12 20.14
C ALA A 171 -2.67 11.97 19.78
N LYS A 172 -2.49 13.29 19.71
CA LYS A 172 -3.50 14.18 19.15
C LYS A 172 -3.49 14.05 17.63
N MET A 173 -4.64 13.87 16.99
CA MET A 173 -4.68 13.62 15.55
C MET A 173 -5.56 14.61 14.80
N TYR A 174 -5.04 15.07 13.66
CA TYR A 174 -5.77 15.76 12.62
C TYR A 174 -5.83 14.91 11.37
N TYR A 175 -6.88 15.07 10.55
CA TYR A 175 -6.91 14.42 9.25
C TYR A 175 -7.45 15.30 8.13
N SER A 176 -6.97 15.05 6.92
CA SER A 176 -7.44 15.64 5.67
C SER A 176 -7.77 14.53 4.68
N ASP A 177 -9.01 14.51 4.20
CA ASP A 177 -9.47 13.64 3.12
C ASP A 177 -10.55 14.37 2.31
N VAL A 178 -10.66 14.01 1.03
CA VAL A 178 -11.69 14.47 0.10
C VAL A 178 -13.07 14.09 0.64
N VAL A 179 -13.19 12.86 1.17
CA VAL A 179 -14.42 12.36 1.77
C VAL A 179 -14.32 12.45 3.29
N ARG A 180 -15.31 13.10 3.91
CA ARG A 180 -15.37 13.17 5.37
C ARG A 180 -15.61 11.78 5.97
N LEU A 181 -14.94 11.50 7.09
CA LEU A 181 -15.23 10.32 7.89
C LEU A 181 -16.63 10.35 8.51
N ASP A 182 -17.11 9.17 8.87
CA ASP A 182 -18.27 9.05 9.73
C ASP A 182 -17.98 9.67 11.11
N GLU A 183 -18.96 10.41 11.64
CA GLU A 183 -18.80 11.12 12.91
C GLU A 183 -18.52 10.18 14.10
N GLU A 184 -19.00 8.94 14.01
CA GLU A 184 -18.75 7.93 15.05
C GLU A 184 -17.25 7.57 15.11
N PHE A 185 -16.63 7.31 13.95
CA PHE A 185 -15.19 7.07 13.87
C PHE A 185 -14.37 8.29 14.31
N GLU A 186 -14.78 9.51 13.91
CA GLU A 186 -14.13 10.76 14.34
C GLU A 186 -14.12 10.85 15.88
N LYS A 187 -15.29 10.70 16.52
CA LYS A 187 -15.45 10.78 17.98
C LYS A 187 -14.70 9.66 18.70
N LYS A 188 -14.79 8.43 18.18
CA LYS A 188 -14.18 7.24 18.80
C LYS A 188 -12.65 7.33 18.88
N TYR A 189 -12.01 7.93 17.88
CA TYR A 189 -10.56 8.04 17.79
C TYR A 189 -10.03 9.46 17.97
N GLY A 190 -10.86 10.41 18.40
CA GLY A 190 -10.45 11.79 18.66
C GLY A 190 -9.84 12.49 17.45
N LEU A 191 -10.37 12.25 16.25
CA LEU A 191 -9.88 12.82 15.00
C LEU A 191 -10.54 14.17 14.71
N GLU A 192 -9.74 15.22 14.54
CA GLU A 192 -10.21 16.54 14.09
C GLU A 192 -9.95 16.69 12.58
N ARG A 193 -10.98 16.99 11.78
CA ARG A 193 -10.79 17.30 10.35
C ARG A 193 -10.13 18.67 10.18
N ALA A 194 -9.17 18.76 9.28
CA ALA A 194 -8.48 19.99 8.89
C ALA A 194 -8.05 19.92 7.42
N THR A 195 -7.74 21.05 6.78
CA THR A 195 -7.09 21.03 5.46
C THR A 195 -5.62 20.62 5.59
N TYR A 196 -5.00 20.23 4.46
CA TYR A 196 -3.56 19.94 4.42
C TYR A 196 -2.73 21.13 4.93
N GLU A 197 -3.06 22.36 4.50
CA GLU A 197 -2.35 23.57 4.89
C GLU A 197 -2.51 23.89 6.37
N GLU A 198 -3.66 23.59 6.97
CA GLU A 198 -3.89 23.72 8.40
C GLU A 198 -3.07 22.70 9.19
N ILE A 199 -3.04 21.44 8.73
CA ILE A 199 -2.23 20.38 9.33
C ILE A 199 -0.75 20.76 9.35
N CYS A 200 -0.21 21.28 8.25
CA CYS A 200 1.20 21.67 8.17
C CYS A 200 1.60 22.83 9.10
N LYS A 201 0.64 23.55 9.67
CA LYS A 201 0.87 24.67 10.61
C LYS A 201 0.77 24.27 12.08
N LYS A 202 0.30 23.06 12.39
CA LYS A 202 0.18 22.53 13.76
C LYS A 202 1.48 21.93 14.25
#